data_AF-A0A7S3NXX7-F1
#
_entry.id   AF-A0A7S3NXX7-F1
#
_cell.length_a   1.000
_cell.length_b   1.000
_cell.length_c   1.000
_cell.angle_alpha   90.00
_cell.angle_beta   90.00
_cell.angle_gamma   90.00
#
_symmetry.space_group_name_H-M   'P 1'
#
loop_
_entity.id
_entity.type
_entity.pdbx_description
1 polymer ?
#
loop_
_entity_poly.entity_id
_entity_poly.type
_entity_poly.pdbx_seq_one_letter_code
_entity_poly.pdbx_strand_id
1 'polypeptide(L)'
;MCRMDYYRVYIIFHLKKRLKVLDGQSIEQAEVQQSNEMFAGRLTDEILESRASTMYFSELKELDISHLKLRDFDEMFDENKFPSLRELNISHNNMVTLRGFGYLPNLKILTVSANKLETLYC
;
A
#
# COMPACT_ATOMS: atom_id res chain seq x y z
N MET A 1 -8.22 -18.70 7.41
CA MET A 1 -7.50 -19.68 6.56
C MET A 1 -6.36 -18.93 5.88
N CYS A 2 -5.14 -19.04 6.40
CA CYS A 2 -3.98 -18.40 5.77
C CYS A 2 -3.85 -18.88 4.32
N ARG A 3 -3.83 -17.95 3.36
CA ARG A 3 -3.52 -18.20 1.95
C ARG A 3 -2.10 -18.79 1.86
N MET A 4 -1.99 -20.11 1.89
CA MET A 4 -0.71 -20.83 1.82
C MET A 4 0.04 -20.56 0.50
N ASP A 5 -0.66 -20.13 -0.54
CA ASP A 5 -0.10 -19.97 -1.89
C ASP A 5 0.96 -18.87 -1.99
N TYR A 6 0.96 -17.89 -1.07
CA TYR A 6 1.89 -16.75 -1.11
C TYR A 6 2.72 -16.56 0.16
N TYR A 7 2.61 -17.47 1.14
CA TYR A 7 3.32 -17.38 2.42
C TYR A 7 4.83 -17.20 2.22
N ARG A 8 5.42 -18.04 1.36
CA ARG A 8 6.87 -18.05 1.14
C ARG A 8 7.35 -16.72 0.58
N VAL A 9 6.71 -16.25 -0.50
CA VAL A 9 7.03 -14.98 -1.16
C VAL A 9 6.81 -13.80 -0.21
N TYR A 10 5.78 -13.84 0.64
CA TYR A 10 5.50 -12.83 1.66
C TYR A 10 6.62 -12.73 2.70
N ILE A 11 7.06 -13.87 3.26
CA ILE A 11 8.14 -13.89 4.25
C ILE A 11 9.46 -13.44 3.62
N ILE A 12 9.74 -13.89 2.39
CA ILE A 12 10.88 -13.41 1.62
C ILE A 12 10.81 -11.90 1.49
N PHE A 13 9.67 -11.31 1.11
CA PHE A 13 9.55 -9.88 0.94
C PHE A 13 9.94 -9.09 2.21
N HIS A 14 9.43 -9.52 3.36
CA HIS A 14 9.61 -8.83 4.64
C HIS A 14 10.98 -9.08 5.27
N LEU A 15 11.57 -10.25 5.05
CA LEU A 15 12.80 -10.70 5.74
C LEU A 15 14.03 -10.89 4.85
N LYS A 16 13.94 -10.71 3.52
CA LYS A 16 15.05 -10.88 2.55
C LYS A 16 16.36 -10.17 2.90
N LYS A 17 16.34 -9.14 3.75
CA LYS A 17 17.57 -8.46 4.22
C LYS A 17 18.43 -9.32 5.16
N ARG A 18 17.83 -10.28 5.86
CA ARG A 18 18.49 -11.11 6.89
C ARG A 18 18.22 -12.61 6.73
N LEU A 19 17.15 -12.99 6.04
CA LEU A 19 16.76 -14.37 5.80
C LEU A 19 17.48 -14.93 4.57
N LYS A 20 18.19 -16.05 4.73
CA LYS A 20 18.91 -16.75 3.65
C LYS A 20 18.29 -18.10 3.27
N VAL A 21 17.61 -18.75 4.22
CA VAL A 21 16.98 -20.05 4.09
C VAL A 21 15.59 -19.98 4.72
N LEU A 22 14.58 -20.52 4.04
CA LEU A 22 13.20 -20.61 4.50
C LEU A 22 12.67 -22.00 4.15
N ASP A 23 12.01 -22.68 5.09
CA ASP A 23 11.48 -24.04 4.92
C ASP A 23 12.53 -25.08 4.46
N GLY A 24 13.78 -24.90 4.87
CA GLY A 24 14.90 -25.76 4.47
C GLY A 24 15.43 -25.52 3.05
N GLN A 25 14.86 -24.56 2.31
CA GLN A 25 15.29 -24.17 0.97
C GLN A 25 15.99 -22.81 0.99
N SER A 26 17.10 -22.69 0.26
CA SER A 26 17.77 -21.39 0.08
C SER A 26 16.84 -20.43 -0.67
N ILE A 27 16.93 -19.13 -0.36
CA ILE A 27 16.14 -18.11 -1.06
C ILE A 27 16.86 -17.73 -2.34
N GLU A 28 16.21 -17.94 -3.48
CA GLU A 28 16.77 -17.58 -4.79
C GLU A 28 16.50 -16.13 -5.18
N GLN A 29 17.34 -15.55 -6.05
CA GLN A 29 17.13 -14.18 -6.54
C GLN A 29 15.79 -14.04 -7.29
N ALA A 30 15.35 -15.08 -8.00
CA ALA A 30 14.07 -15.10 -8.69
C ALA A 30 12.89 -14.94 -7.71
N GLU A 31 12.95 -15.58 -6.54
CA GLU A 31 11.92 -15.46 -5.51
C GLU A 31 11.93 -14.08 -4.85
N VAL A 32 13.12 -13.50 -4.63
CA VAL A 32 13.25 -12.12 -4.15
C VAL A 32 12.65 -11.14 -5.15
N GLN A 33 12.94 -11.33 -6.44
CA GLN A 33 12.39 -10.53 -7.53
C GLN A 33 10.86 -10.64 -7.57
N GLN A 34 10.32 -11.86 -7.57
CA GLN A 34 8.89 -12.12 -7.51
C GLN A 34 8.24 -11.47 -6.27
N SER A 35 8.91 -11.54 -5.11
CA SER A 35 8.42 -10.90 -3.88
C SER A 35 8.36 -9.38 -4.00
N ASN A 36 9.33 -8.76 -4.68
CA ASN A 36 9.32 -7.32 -4.95
C ASN A 36 8.21 -6.96 -5.93
N GLU A 37 8.04 -7.73 -6.99
CA GLU A 37 6.97 -7.51 -7.97
C GLU A 37 5.59 -7.64 -7.33
N MET A 38 5.45 -8.61 -6.42
CA MET A 38 4.19 -8.88 -5.75
C MET A 38 3.85 -7.88 -4.64
N PHE A 39 4.84 -7.37 -3.89
CA PHE A 39 4.56 -6.60 -2.66
C PHE A 39 5.24 -5.23 -2.60
N ALA A 40 6.24 -4.92 -3.44
CA ALA A 40 6.95 -3.64 -3.33
C ALA A 40 6.09 -2.47 -3.79
N GLY A 41 5.93 -1.48 -2.91
CA GLY A 41 5.22 -0.25 -3.22
C GLY A 41 3.70 -0.45 -3.36
N ARG A 42 3.14 -1.56 -2.88
CA ARG A 42 1.69 -1.69 -2.68
C ARG A 42 1.31 -1.12 -1.33
N LEU A 43 0.15 -0.48 -1.26
CA LEU A 43 -0.47 -0.11 0.00
C LEU A 43 -1.01 -1.36 0.68
N THR A 44 -0.71 -1.55 1.96
CA THR A 44 -1.22 -2.68 2.76
C THR A 44 -1.95 -2.19 3.99
N ASP A 45 -2.76 -3.04 4.60
CA ASP A 45 -3.47 -2.71 5.84
C ASP A 45 -2.48 -2.41 6.97
N GLU A 46 -1.33 -3.09 7.05
CA GLU A 46 -0.32 -2.80 8.07
C GLU A 46 0.24 -1.37 7.93
N ILE A 47 0.40 -0.89 6.68
CA ILE A 47 0.81 0.50 6.43
C ILE A 47 -0.27 1.46 6.92
N LEU A 48 -1.54 1.20 6.59
CA LEU A 48 -2.67 2.03 7.00
C LEU A 48 -2.82 2.06 8.52
N GLU A 49 -2.76 0.91 9.19
CA GLU A 49 -2.82 0.79 10.64
C GLU A 49 -1.66 1.52 11.31
N SER A 50 -0.45 1.48 10.74
CA SER A 50 0.70 2.21 11.28
C SER A 50 0.59 3.74 11.19
N ARG A 51 -0.32 4.24 10.35
CA ARG A 51 -0.54 5.68 10.09
C ARG A 51 -1.88 6.20 10.62
N ALA A 52 -2.82 5.31 10.89
CA ALA A 52 -4.12 5.69 11.41
C ALA A 52 -4.01 6.20 12.84
N SER A 53 -4.74 7.27 13.14
CA SER A 53 -4.87 7.83 14.48
C SER A 53 -6.00 7.17 15.29
N THR A 54 -6.78 6.28 14.66
CA THR A 54 -7.98 5.64 15.22
C THR A 54 -7.90 4.12 15.04
N MET A 55 -8.68 3.39 15.84
CA MET A 55 -8.82 1.94 15.70
C MET A 55 -9.67 1.54 14.49
N TYR A 56 -10.47 2.46 13.95
CA TYR A 56 -11.38 2.21 12.84
C TYR A 56 -11.18 3.24 11.73
N PHE A 57 -10.93 2.76 10.51
CA PHE A 57 -10.76 3.61 9.33
C PHE A 57 -12.01 4.44 8.99
N SER A 58 -13.19 3.98 9.42
CA SER A 58 -14.45 4.68 9.22
C SER A 58 -14.54 6.03 9.95
N GLU A 59 -13.74 6.23 11.00
CA GLU A 59 -13.68 7.47 11.76
C GLU A 59 -12.50 8.36 11.35
N LEU A 60 -11.59 7.84 10.53
CA LEU A 60 -10.37 8.52 10.14
C LEU A 60 -10.70 9.73 9.26
N LYS A 61 -10.24 10.91 9.67
CA LYS A 61 -10.46 12.18 8.96
C LYS A 61 -9.25 12.63 8.15
N GLU A 62 -8.06 12.30 8.62
CA GLU A 62 -6.80 12.74 8.05
C GLU A 62 -5.89 11.51 7.96
N LEU A 63 -5.30 11.28 6.78
CA LEU A 63 -4.37 10.19 6.55
C LEU A 63 -3.15 10.69 5.79
N ASP A 64 -1.98 10.50 6.38
CA ASP A 64 -0.70 10.75 5.73
C ASP A 64 0.02 9.43 5.44
N ILE A 65 0.13 9.11 4.15
CA ILE A 65 0.87 7.99 3.59
C ILE A 65 1.92 8.47 2.58
N SER A 66 2.46 9.67 2.81
CA SER A 66 3.54 10.23 2.02
C SER A 66 4.88 9.51 2.28
N HIS A 67 5.81 9.61 1.32
CA HIS A 67 7.16 9.04 1.42
C HIS A 67 7.25 7.50 1.59
N LEU A 68 6.24 6.76 1.15
CA LEU A 68 6.17 5.31 1.28
C LEU A 68 6.61 4.55 0.02
N LYS A 69 7.02 5.28 -1.03
CA LYS A 69 7.42 4.73 -2.34
C LYS A 69 6.30 3.92 -3.01
N LEU A 70 5.04 4.20 -2.66
CA LEU A 70 3.86 3.52 -3.19
C LEU A 70 3.77 3.70 -4.70
N ARG A 71 3.28 2.70 -5.40
CA ARG A 71 3.06 2.66 -6.85
C ARG A 71 1.60 2.38 -7.19
N ASP A 72 0.88 1.76 -6.27
CA ASP A 72 -0.52 1.36 -6.41
C ASP A 72 -1.23 1.41 -5.05
N PHE A 73 -2.55 1.56 -5.08
CA PHE A 73 -3.45 1.49 -3.93
C PHE A 73 -4.29 0.21 -3.88
N ASP A 74 -4.28 -0.66 -4.90
CA ASP A 74 -5.05 -1.92 -4.95
C ASP A 74 -6.53 -1.75 -4.54
N GLU A 75 -7.18 -0.67 -4.99
CA GLU A 75 -8.58 -0.37 -4.67
C GLU A 75 -8.87 -0.17 -3.16
N MET A 76 -7.84 0.14 -2.36
CA MET A 76 -7.98 0.30 -0.91
C MET A 76 -8.80 1.50 -0.46
N PHE A 77 -9.07 2.46 -1.35
CA PHE A 77 -9.82 3.67 -1.03
C PHE A 77 -11.23 3.60 -1.58
N ASP A 78 -12.21 3.44 -0.69
CA ASP A 78 -13.63 3.54 -1.02
C ASP A 78 -14.45 4.10 0.16
N GLU A 79 -15.73 4.37 -0.10
CA GLU A 79 -16.67 4.94 0.87
C GLU A 79 -17.01 3.99 2.03
N ASN A 80 -16.81 2.68 1.86
CA ASN A 80 -17.09 1.71 2.91
C ASN A 80 -15.97 1.69 3.95
N LYS A 81 -14.72 1.85 3.50
CA LYS A 81 -13.53 1.81 4.35
C LYS A 81 -13.18 3.19 4.94
N PHE A 82 -13.34 4.25 4.14
CA PHE A 82 -12.97 5.62 4.52
C PHE A 82 -14.11 6.64 4.38
N PRO A 83 -15.32 6.38 4.91
CA PRO A 83 -16.48 7.27 4.80
C PRO A 83 -16.23 8.67 5.36
N SER A 84 -15.41 8.82 6.40
CA SER A 84 -15.17 10.09 7.09
C SER A 84 -13.92 10.85 6.64
N LEU A 85 -13.14 10.30 5.70
CA LEU A 85 -11.85 10.86 5.31
C LEU A 85 -12.03 12.20 4.62
N ARG A 86 -11.31 13.22 5.10
CA ARG A 86 -11.36 14.61 4.63
C ARG A 86 -10.05 15.05 4.01
N GLU A 87 -8.93 14.56 4.52
CA GLU A 87 -7.60 14.93 4.03
C GLU A 87 -6.77 13.67 3.78
N LEU A 88 -6.24 13.55 2.57
CA LEU A 88 -5.36 12.46 2.17
C LEU A 88 -4.08 13.03 1.57
N ASN A 89 -2.96 12.71 2.19
CA ASN A 89 -1.64 13.03 1.68
C ASN A 89 -0.96 11.76 1.13
N ILE A 90 -0.81 11.70 -0.21
CA ILE A 90 -0.09 10.64 -0.94
C ILE A 90 1.15 11.18 -1.65
N SER A 91 1.66 12.34 -1.22
CA SER A 91 2.84 12.98 -1.81
C SER A 91 4.12 12.15 -1.66
N HIS A 92 5.12 12.44 -2.50
CA HIS A 92 6.42 11.79 -2.47
C HIS A 92 6.36 10.25 -2.57
N ASN A 93 5.43 9.75 -3.37
CA ASN A 93 5.32 8.35 -3.77
C ASN A 93 5.74 8.19 -5.24
N ASN A 94 5.58 7.00 -5.79
CA ASN A 94 5.91 6.64 -7.18
C ASN A 94 4.64 6.34 -8.00
N MET A 95 3.50 6.94 -7.65
CA MET A 95 2.24 6.73 -8.36
C MET A 95 2.35 7.26 -9.80
N VAL A 96 1.93 6.45 -10.77
CA VAL A 96 1.87 6.84 -12.20
C VAL A 96 0.44 7.20 -12.63
N THR A 97 -0.55 6.62 -11.94
CA THR A 97 -1.98 6.85 -12.16
C THR A 97 -2.69 6.86 -10.80
N LEU A 98 -3.87 7.46 -10.74
CA LEU A 98 -4.79 7.34 -9.61
C LEU A 98 -5.87 6.28 -9.87
N ARG A 99 -5.58 5.32 -10.75
CA ARG A 99 -6.54 4.29 -11.14
C ARG A 99 -6.86 3.40 -9.94
N GLY A 100 -8.13 3.03 -9.79
CA GLY A 100 -8.58 2.25 -8.64
C GLY A 100 -8.74 3.10 -7.38
N PHE A 101 -8.64 4.42 -7.48
CA PHE A 101 -9.07 5.32 -6.42
C PHE A 101 -10.61 5.41 -6.45
N GLY A 102 -11.26 4.85 -5.44
CA GLY A 102 -12.71 4.80 -5.36
C GLY A 102 -13.34 6.12 -4.90
N TYR A 103 -14.67 6.08 -4.74
CA TYR A 103 -15.44 7.21 -4.29
C TYR A 103 -15.22 7.49 -2.80
N LEU A 104 -14.79 8.71 -2.45
CA LEU A 104 -14.61 9.17 -1.08
C LEU A 104 -15.49 10.40 -0.82
N PRO A 105 -16.71 10.23 -0.27
CA PRO A 105 -17.75 11.27 -0.27
C PRO A 105 -17.39 12.53 0.52
N ASN A 106 -16.49 12.42 1.49
CA ASN A 106 -16.12 13.51 2.38
C ASN A 106 -14.72 14.08 2.14
N LEU A 107 -14.00 13.59 1.12
CA LEU A 107 -12.63 14.04 0.85
C LEU A 107 -12.64 15.48 0.33
N LYS A 108 -11.89 16.35 1.00
CA LYS A 108 -11.77 17.79 0.70
C LYS A 108 -10.39 18.18 0.23
N ILE A 109 -9.36 17.51 0.74
CA ILE A 109 -7.96 17.81 0.44
C ILE A 109 -7.28 16.53 -0.01
N LEU A 110 -6.73 16.55 -1.22
CA LEU A 110 -5.91 15.47 -1.77
C LEU A 110 -4.57 16.05 -2.23
N THR A 111 -3.49 15.63 -1.57
CA THR A 111 -2.13 16.07 -1.90
C THR A 111 -1.38 14.96 -2.63
N VAL A 112 -1.05 15.20 -3.90
CA VAL A 112 -0.41 14.23 -4.82
C VAL A 112 0.97 14.66 -5.31
N SER A 113 1.54 15.72 -4.73
CA SER A 113 2.83 16.28 -5.17
C SER A 113 3.97 15.27 -5.15
N ALA A 114 4.99 15.47 -6.00
CA ALA A 114 6.15 14.60 -6.09
C ALA A 114 5.83 13.11 -6.30
N ASN A 115 4.80 12.84 -7.12
CA ASN A 115 4.55 11.54 -7.75
C ASN A 115 5.02 11.56 -9.22
N LYS A 116 4.75 10.49 -9.96
CA LYS A 116 5.03 10.34 -11.40
C LYS A 116 3.73 10.33 -12.21
N LEU A 117 2.70 11.02 -11.72
CA LEU A 117 1.37 11.02 -12.31
C LEU A 117 1.43 11.61 -13.73
N GLU A 118 1.05 10.82 -14.72
CA GLU A 118 0.90 11.26 -16.10
C GLU A 118 -0.52 11.78 -16.36
N THR A 119 -1.47 11.35 -15.53
CA THR A 119 -2.89 11.68 -15.62
C THR A 119 -3.53 11.75 -14.24
N LEU A 120 -4.65 12.49 -14.15
CA LEU A 120 -5.51 12.57 -12.96
C LEU A 120 -6.79 11.73 -13.09
N TYR A 121 -6.95 10.98 -14.20
CA TYR A 121 -8.06 10.04 -14.31
C TYR A 121 -7.88 8.89 -13.31
N CYS A 122 -8.94 8.60 -12.58
CA CYS A 122 -9.08 7.45 -11.69
C CYS A 122 -9.86 6.33 -12.40
#